data_AF-A0A2A4UDN9-F1
#
_entry.id   AF-A0A2A4UDN9-F1
#
_cell.length_a   1.000
_cell.length_b   1.000
_cell.length_c   1.000
_cell.angle_alpha   90.00
_cell.angle_beta   90.00
_cell.angle_gamma   90.00
#
_symmetry.space_group_name_H-M   'P 1'
#
loop_
_entity.id
_entity.type
_entity.pdbx_description
1 polymer ?
#
loop_
_entity_poly.entity_id
_entity_poly.type
_entity_poly.pdbx_seq_one_letter_code
_entity_poly.pdbx_strand_id
1 'polypeptide(L)' 'MFVKIDKKTLQEVGISSEEMVLVLEADLKPQVVDDTLTDIVCGRYEHSNALATYKYKTEK' A
#
# COMPACT_ATOMS: atom_id res chain seq x y z
N MET A 1 -3.50 -9.48 3.07
CA MET A 1 -2.14 -9.48 2.49
C MET A 1 -1.91 -8.17 1.74
N PHE A 2 -0.77 -7.50 1.92
CA PHE A 2 -0.46 -6.30 1.14
C PHE A 2 -0.08 -6.69 -0.29
N VAL A 3 -0.59 -5.93 -1.26
CA VAL A 3 -0.30 -6.14 -2.68
C VAL A 3 0.09 -4.81 -3.32
N LYS A 4 1.08 -4.89 -4.21
CA LYS A 4 1.49 -3.84 -5.12
C LYS A 4 1.01 -4.19 -6.52
N ILE A 5 0.34 -3.26 -7.17
CA ILE A 5 -0.14 -3.37 -8.55
C ILE A 5 0.65 -2.35 -9.37
N ASP A 6 1.57 -2.85 -10.20
CA ASP A 6 2.37 -1.99 -11.08
C ASP A 6 1.49 -1.36 -12.17
N LYS A 7 1.55 -0.03 -12.34
CA LYS A 7 0.67 0.67 -13.29
C LYS A 7 1.06 0.47 -14.75
N LYS A 8 2.31 0.07 -15.04
CA LYS A 8 2.78 -0.14 -16.42
C LYS A 8 2.42 -1.53 -16.93
N THR A 9 2.60 -2.54 -16.09
CA THR A 9 2.45 -3.97 -16.42
C THR A 9 1.14 -4.56 -15.93
N LEU A 10 0.45 -3.87 -15.02
CA LEU A 10 -0.75 -4.34 -14.32
C LEU A 10 -0.53 -5.63 -13.51
N GLN A 11 0.73 -5.97 -13.22
CA GLN A 11 1.05 -7.14 -12.40
C GLN A 11 0.78 -6.84 -10.92
N GLU A 12 0.04 -7.76 -10.28
CA GLU A 12 -0.17 -7.79 -8.84
C GLU A 12 0.91 -8.67 -8.20
N VAL A 13 1.68 -8.09 -7.29
CA VAL A 13 2.69 -8.80 -6.50
C VAL A 13 2.40 -8.60 -5.01
N GLY A 14 2.53 -9.68 -4.24
CA GLY A 14 2.47 -9.59 -2.79
C GLY A 14 3.71 -8.90 -2.24
N ILE A 15 3.52 -7.95 -1.32
CA ILE A 15 4.62 -7.24 -0.64
C ILE A 15 4.53 -7.43 0.87
N SER A 16 5.64 -7.26 1.57
CA SER A 16 5.66 -7.31 3.02
C SER A 16 5.10 -6.03 3.65
N SER A 17 4.78 -6.09 4.93
CA SER A 17 4.39 -4.90 5.71
C SER A 17 5.51 -3.87 5.77
N GLU A 18 6.76 -4.30 5.83
CA GLU A 18 7.95 -3.42 5.86
C GLU A 18 8.10 -2.66 4.54
N GLU A 19 7.94 -3.34 3.40
CA GLU A 19 7.95 -2.67 2.09
C GLU A 19 6.81 -1.66 1.96
N MET A 20 5.63 -1.98 2.49
CA MET A 20 4.49 -1.07 2.50
C MET A 20 4.78 0.20 3.32
N VAL A 21 5.41 0.06 4.49
CA VAL A 21 5.81 1.19 5.34
C VAL A 21 6.77 2.10 4.59
N LEU A 22 7.81 1.54 3.95
CA LEU A 22 8.80 2.32 3.20
C LEU A 22 8.17 3.13 2.05
N VAL A 23 7.17 2.56 1.36
CA VAL A 23 6.41 3.28 0.32
C VAL A 23 5.66 4.47 0.93
N LEU A 24 4.97 4.25 2.06
CA LEU A 24 4.21 5.31 2.71
C LEU A 24 5.12 6.39 3.31
N GLU A 25 6.27 6.03 3.87
CA GLU A 25 7.25 7.00 4.39
C GLU A 25 7.88 7.85 3.28
N ALA A 26 7.95 7.34 2.05
CA ALA A 26 8.44 8.10 0.91
C ALA A 26 7.43 9.13 0.39
N ASP A 27 6.13 8.81 0.47
CA ASP A 27 5.04 9.64 -0.07
C ASP A 27 4.33 10.50 1.00
N LEU A 28 4.39 10.12 2.28
CA LEU A 28 3.66 10.73 3.39
C LEU A 28 4.60 11.19 4.52
N LYS A 29 4.05 12.00 5.42
CA LYS A 29 4.77 12.37 6.65
C LYS A 29 4.79 11.19 7.62
N PRO A 30 5.88 10.95 8.37
CA PRO A 30 5.99 9.82 9.31
C PRO A 30 4.81 9.72 10.29
N GLN A 31 4.33 10.88 10.78
CA GLN A 31 3.21 10.98 11.71
C GLN A 31 1.85 10.47 11.20
N VAL A 32 1.67 10.26 9.88
CA VAL A 32 0.41 9.75 9.31
C VAL A 32 0.54 8.35 8.72
N VAL A 33 1.74 7.75 8.77
CA VAL A 33 1.99 6.43 8.15
C VAL A 33 1.21 5.34 8.88
N ASP A 34 1.21 5.33 10.22
CA ASP A 34 0.50 4.33 11.02
C ASP A 34 -1.02 4.39 10.83
N ASP A 35 -1.59 5.61 10.83
CA ASP A 35 -3.01 5.82 10.54
C ASP A 35 -3.38 5.34 9.14
N THR A 36 -2.52 5.67 8.16
CA THR A 36 -2.72 5.27 6.76
C THR A 36 -2.63 3.74 6.61
N LEU A 37 -1.66 3.08 7.25
CA LEU A 37 -1.54 1.62 7.26
C LEU A 37 -2.81 0.98 7.82
N THR A 38 -3.35 1.54 8.90
CA THR A 38 -4.59 1.05 9.53
C THR A 38 -5.75 1.15 8.54
N ASP A 39 -5.93 2.29 7.88
CA ASP A 39 -6.98 2.47 6.88
C ASP A 39 -6.84 1.52 5.68
N ILE A 40 -5.60 1.23 5.26
CA ILE A 40 -5.33 0.28 4.16
C ILE A 40 -5.69 -1.13 4.57
N VAL A 41 -5.28 -1.59 5.76
CA VAL A 41 -5.61 -2.92 6.28
C VAL A 41 -7.12 -3.07 6.50
N CYS A 42 -7.81 -1.99 6.92
CA CYS A 42 -9.26 -1.95 7.02
C CYS A 42 -10.00 -1.88 5.66
N GLY A 43 -9.27 -1.78 4.54
CA GLY A 43 -9.85 -1.67 3.21
C GLY A 43 -10.57 -0.34 2.95
N ARG A 44 -10.27 0.69 3.74
CA ARG A 44 -10.84 2.05 3.60
C ARG A 44 -10.04 2.93 2.67
N TYR A 45 -8.75 2.63 2.53
CA TYR A 45 -7.82 3.39 1.71
C TYR A 45 -7.00 2.46 0.82
N GLU A 46 -6.70 2.94 -0.38
CA GLU A 46 -5.71 2.36 -1.28
C GLU A 46 -4.70 3.45 -1.58
N HIS A 47 -3.43 3.18 -1.31
CA HIS A 47 -2.38 4.15 -1.59
C HIS A 47 -1.94 4.02 -3.06
N SER A 48 -1.78 5.13 -3.77
CA SER A 48 -1.35 5.08 -5.17
C SER A 48 -0.37 6.20 -5.44
N ASN A 49 0.78 5.84 -6.00
CA ASN A 49 1.78 6.80 -6.47
C ASN A 49 1.99 6.70 -7.99
N ALA A 50 3.02 7.35 -8.51
CA ALA A 50 3.26 7.39 -9.96
C ALA A 50 3.59 6.00 -10.56
N LEU A 51 4.10 5.06 -9.76
CA LEU A 51 4.57 3.76 -10.24
C LEU A 51 3.54 2.66 -10.04
N ALA A 52 2.86 2.65 -8.89
CA ALA A 52 2.00 1.54 -8.51
C ALA A 52 0.82 1.97 -7.62
N THR A 53 -0.14 1.05 -7.51
CA THR A 53 -1.21 1.10 -6.50
C THR A 53 -0.95 0.03 -5.46
N TYR A 54 -1.10 0.38 -4.19
CA TYR A 54 -0.83 -0.44 -3.01
C TYR A 54 -2.11 -0.55 -2.19
N LYS A 55 -2.50 -1.79 -1.88
CA LYS A 55 -3.73 -2.06 -1.12
C LYS A 55 -3.58 -3.31 -0.26
N TYR A 56 -4.50 -3.49 0.68
CA TYR A 56 -4.61 -4.73 1.43
C TYR A 56 -5.71 -5.61 0.83
N LYS A 57 -5.33 -6.81 0.38
CA LYS A 57 -6.26 -7.85 -0.07
C LYS A 57 -6.73 -8.62 1.16
N THR A 58 -7.98 -8.41 1.55
CA THR A 58 -8.70 -9.32 2.44
C THR A 58 -9.24 -10.47 1.60
N GLU A 59 -8.83 -11.70 1.89
CA GLU A 59 -9.51 -12.87 1.35
C GLU A 59 -10.90 -12.89 2.00
N LYS A 60 -11.93 -12.62 1.19
CA LYS A 60 -13.34 -12.76 1.60
C LYS A 60 -13.82 -14.15 1.24
#